data_AF-A0A1I7D0S1-F1
#
_entry.id   AF-A0A1I7D0S1-F1
#
_cell.length_a   1.000
_cell.length_b   1.000
_cell.length_c   1.000
_cell.angle_alpha   90.00
_cell.angle_beta   90.00
_cell.angle_gamma   90.00
#
_symmetry.space_group_name_H-M   'P 1'
#
loop_
_entity.id
_entity.type
_entity.pdbx_description
1 polymer ?
#
loop_
_entity_poly.entity_id
_entity_poly.type
_entity_poly.pdbx_seq_one_letter_code
_entity_poly.pdbx_strand_id
1 'polypeptide(L)' 'MIVETPQPVELVALLTAHGFVVEAEADRLVVRETTRAVVSQVAFDSGIRLLELTETSRSLEDSLLDMTRSSAEFAST' A
#
# COMPACT_ATOMS: atom_id res chain seq x y z
N MET A 1 0.10 -0.03 0.85
CA MET A 1 0.58 -0.38 2.20
C MET A 1 1.92 0.27 2.40
N ILE A 2 2.19 0.84 3.56
CA ILE A 2 3.48 1.46 3.89
C ILE A 2 4.22 0.55 4.88
N VAL A 3 5.50 0.30 4.64
CA VAL A 3 6.37 -0.55 5.44
C VAL A 3 7.66 0.20 5.75
N GLU A 4 8.07 0.19 7.01
CA GLU A 4 9.37 0.73 7.43
C GLU A 4 10.22 -0.41 7.98
N THR A 5 11.45 -0.51 7.51
CA THR A 5 12.39 -1.57 7.90
C THR A 5 13.82 -1.06 7.80
N PRO A 6 14.74 -1.47 8.71
CA PRO A 6 16.17 -1.22 8.55
C PRO A 6 16.78 -1.95 7.34
N GLN A 7 16.04 -2.88 6.71
CA GLN A 7 16.52 -3.76 5.65
C GLN A 7 15.68 -3.57 4.36
N PRO A 8 15.59 -2.35 3.80
CA PRO A 8 14.65 -2.07 2.71
C PRO A 8 15.01 -2.82 1.42
N VAL A 9 16.30 -2.97 1.12
CA VAL A 9 16.78 -3.66 -0.09
C VAL A 9 16.42 -5.15 -0.04
N GLU A 10 16.61 -5.80 1.10
CA GLU A 10 16.28 -7.22 1.29
C GLU A 10 14.78 -7.44 1.18
N LEU A 11 13.97 -6.56 1.80
CA LEU A 11 12.51 -6.68 1.75
C LEU A 11 11.95 -6.45 0.34
N VAL A 12 12.48 -5.47 -0.41
CA VAL A 12 12.10 -5.24 -1.81
C VAL A 12 12.41 -6.47 -2.67
N ALA A 13 13.62 -7.03 -2.54
CA ALA A 13 14.02 -8.20 -3.32
C ALA A 13 13.11 -9.40 -3.03
N LEU A 14 12.83 -9.64 -1.75
CA LEU A 14 11.95 -10.72 -1.30
C LEU A 14 10.53 -10.56 -1.83
N LEU A 15 9.92 -9.40 -1.64
CA LEU A 15 8.55 -9.13 -2.08
C LEU A 15 8.43 -9.17 -3.62
N THR A 16 9.43 -8.68 -4.35
CA THR A 16 9.48 -8.77 -5.81
C THR A 16 9.59 -10.22 -6.28
N ALA A 17 10.35 -11.06 -5.56
CA ALA A 17 10.44 -12.50 -5.85
C ALA A 17 9.10 -13.23 -5.64
N HIS A 18 8.26 -12.73 -4.73
CA HIS A 18 6.88 -13.19 -4.54
C HIS A 18 5.88 -12.59 -5.55
N GLY A 19 6.33 -11.74 -6.47
CA GLY A 19 5.50 -11.10 -7.49
C GLY A 19 4.75 -9.84 -7.03
N PHE A 20 5.08 -9.29 -5.86
CA PHE A 20 4.50 -8.04 -5.40
C PHE A 20 5.18 -6.83 -6.04
N VAL A 21 4.39 -5.79 -6.31
CA VAL A 21 4.91 -4.49 -6.73
C VAL A 21 5.28 -3.68 -5.49
N VAL A 22 6.57 -3.36 -5.36
CA VAL A 22 7.12 -2.54 -4.28
C VAL A 22 7.77 -1.29 -4.85
N GLU A 23 7.40 -0.15 -4.30
CA GLU A 23 8.00 1.14 -4.61
C GLU A 23 8.78 1.63 -3.38
N ALA A 24 10.03 2.05 -3.57
CA ALA A 24 10.81 2.64 -2.50
C ALA A 24 10.63 4.17 -2.52
N GLU A 25 10.09 4.71 -1.44
CA GLU A 25 9.78 6.13 -1.26
C GLU A 25 10.60 6.68 -0.08
N ALA A 26 11.75 7.28 -0.39
CA ALA A 26 12.72 7.78 0.60
C ALA A 26 13.07 6.73 1.68
N ASP A 27 12.51 6.87 2.88
CA ASP A 27 12.74 5.99 4.04
C ASP A 27 11.69 4.89 4.21
N ARG A 28 10.73 4.77 3.28
CA ARG A 28 9.58 3.87 3.40
C ARG A 28 9.40 3.04 2.14
N LEU A 29 8.81 1.86 2.30
CA LEU A 29 8.43 1.00 1.19
C LEU A 29 6.91 1.00 1.02
N VAL A 30 6.45 1.25 -0.19
CA VAL A 30 5.05 1.18 -0.57
C VAL A 30 4.81 -0.13 -1.31
N VAL A 31 4.07 -1.04 -0.69
CA VAL A 31 3.68 -2.32 -1.29
C VAL A 31 2.23 -2.24 -1.77
N ARG A 32 1.99 -2.62 -3.03
CA ARG A 32 0.67 -2.65 -3.65
C ARG A 32 0.07 -4.05 -3.64
N GLU A 33 -1.27 -4.11 -3.72
CA GLU A 33 -2.04 -5.34 -3.92
C GLU A 33 -1.71 -6.47 -2.93
N THR A 34 -1.41 -6.09 -1.68
CA THR A 34 -1.05 -7.03 -0.62
C THR A 34 -1.78 -6.71 0.67
N THR A 35 -1.73 -7.65 1.61
CA THR A 35 -2.31 -7.50 2.95
C THR A 35 -1.22 -7.50 4.00
N ARG A 36 -1.54 -6.91 5.17
CA ARG A 36 -0.62 -6.87 6.30
C ARG A 36 -0.15 -8.25 6.73
N ALA A 37 -1.06 -9.22 6.71
CA ALA A 37 -0.77 -10.60 7.09
C ALA A 37 0.28 -11.23 6.17
N VAL A 38 0.16 -11.02 4.85
CA VAL A 38 1.09 -11.56 3.86
C VAL A 38 2.48 -10.94 4.03
N VAL A 39 2.57 -9.60 4.08
CA VAL A 39 3.86 -8.90 4.24
C VAL A 39 4.53 -9.26 5.57
N SER A 40 3.74 -9.36 6.65
CA SER A 40 4.26 -9.76 7.97
C SER A 40 4.80 -11.17 7.95
N GLN A 41 4.09 -12.12 7.32
CA GLN A 41 4.50 -13.51 7.25
C GLN A 41 5.78 -13.69 6.43
N VAL A 42 5.86 -13.03 5.27
CA VAL A 42 7.03 -13.07 4.39
C VAL A 42 8.26 -12.48 5.09
N ALA A 43 8.11 -11.31 5.74
CA ALA A 43 9.20 -10.71 6.50
C ALA A 43 9.65 -11.60 7.67
N PHE A 44 8.70 -12.18 8.41
CA PHE A 44 9.01 -13.05 9.54
C PHE A 44 9.76 -14.33 9.11
N ASP A 45 9.29 -15.00 8.05
CA ASP A 45 9.89 -16.23 7.54
C ASP A 45 11.34 -16.01 7.07
N SER A 46 11.61 -14.83 6.50
CA SER A 46 12.95 -14.44 6.04
C SER A 46 13.79 -13.71 7.10
N GLY A 47 13.29 -13.55 8.34
CA GLY A 47 14.01 -12.90 9.43
C GLY A 47 14.21 -11.38 9.25
N ILE A 48 13.39 -10.73 8.42
CA ILE A 48 13.41 -9.28 8.18
C ILE A 48 12.66 -8.58 9.31
N ARG A 49 13.32 -7.62 9.96
CA ARG A 49 12.68 -6.80 11.00
C ARG A 49 11.80 -5.72 10.36
N LEU A 50 10.53 -5.66 10.77
CA LEU A 50 9.64 -4.54 10.44
C LEU A 50 9.58 -3.57 11.62
N LEU A 51 9.76 -2.28 11.36
CA LEU A 51 9.60 -1.20 12.34
C LEU A 51 8.15 -0.69 12.36
N GLU A 52 7.59 -0.48 11.17
CA GLU A 52 6.21 -0.04 11.00
C GLU A 52 5.57 -0.81 9.83
N LEU A 53 4.27 -1.08 9.97
CA LEU A 53 3.47 -1.72 8.92
C LEU A 53 2.05 -1.14 8.94
N THR A 54 1.78 -0.25 7.99
CA THR A 54 0.55 0.55 7.93
C THR A 54 -0.27 0.20 6.69
N GLU A 55 -1.48 -0.31 6.92
CA GLU A 55 -2.48 -0.53 5.86
C GLU A 55 -3.10 0.80 5.44
N THR A 56 -2.63 1.36 4.32
CA THR A 56 -3.29 2.49 3.66
C THR A 56 -4.62 2.01 3.05
N SER A 57 -5.63 1.83 3.88
CA SER A 57 -7.01 1.71 3.42
C SER A 57 -7.42 3.10 2.95
N ARG A 58 -7.88 3.22 1.69
CA ARG A 58 -8.51 4.46 1.22
C ARG A 58 -9.66 4.75 2.18
N SER A 59 -9.53 5.80 3.00
CA SER A 59 -10.60 6.19 3.92
C SER A 59 -11.85 6.51 3.08
N LEU A 60 -13.04 6.16 3.58
CA LEU A 60 -14.33 6.40 2.90
C LEU A 60 -14.54 7.88 2.53
N GLU A 61 -13.82 8.79 3.18
CA GLU A 61 -13.78 10.22 2.88
C GLU A 61 -13.27 10.54 1.46
N ASP A 62 -12.41 9.69 0.87
CA ASP A 62 -11.94 9.82 -0.53
C ASP A 62 -12.93 9.19 -1.53
N SER A 63 -13.83 8.29 -1.08
CA SER A 63 -14.89 7.70 -1.93
C SER A 63 -16.13 8.60 -2.05
N LEU A 64 -16.31 9.56 -1.14
CA LEU A 64 -17.41 10.53 -1.24
C LEU A 64 -17.19 11.59 -2.34
N LEU A 65 -15.96 11.73 -2.85
CA LEU A 65 -15.63 12.67 -3.92
C LEU A 65 -15.69 12.06 -5.33
N ASP A 66 -15.83 10.74 -5.47
CA ASP A 66 -15.93 10.08 -6.79
C ASP A 66 -17.38 9.98 -7.30
N MET A 67 -18.39 10.10 -6.41
CA MET A 67 -19.82 9.98 -6.75
C MET A 67 -20.53 11.30 -7.09
N THR A 68 -19.82 12.44 -7.21
CA THR A 68 -20.43 13.75 -7.53
C THR A 68 -19.92 14.35 -8.83
N ARG A 69 -19.41 13.51 -9.75
CA ARG A 69 -19.15 13.91 -11.16
C ARG A 69 -20.03 13.10 -12.12
N SER A 70 -21.32 13.02 -11.84
CA SER A 70 -22.35 12.56 -12.80
C SER A 70 -23.69 13.21 -12.47
N SER A 71 -23.77 14.53 -12.64
CA SER A 71 -25.02 15.20 -13.00
C SER A 71 -24.68 16.56 -13.59
N ALA A 72 -24.13 16.53 -14.80
CA ALA A 72 -24.29 17.65 -15.71
C ALA A 72 -25.71 17.56 -16.29
N GLU A 73 -26.39 18.70 -16.34
CA GLU A 73 -27.52 18.99 -17.23
C GLU A 73 -28.88 18.38 -16.86
N PHE A 74 -29.60 19.05 -15.95
CA PHE A 74 -31.02 19.29 -16.19
C PHE A 74 -31.26 20.79 -16.25
N ALA A 75 -31.56 21.25 -17.47
CA ALA A 75 -31.97 22.60 -17.79
C ALA A 75 -33.02 23.11 -16.80
N SER A 76 -32.77 24.26 -16.21
CA SER A 76 -33.80 25.07 -15.57
C SER A 76 -33.73 26.47 -16.16
N THR A 77 -34.65 26.64 -17.12
CA THR A 77 -35.39 27.83 -17.56
C THR A 77 -34.68 29.10 -18.02
#